data_AF-A0A8S3CB39-F1
#
_entry.id   AF-A0A8S3CB39-F1
#
_cell.length_a   1.000
_cell.length_b   1.000
_cell.length_c   1.000
_cell.angle_alpha   90.00
_cell.angle_beta   90.00
_cell.angle_gamma   90.00
#
_symmetry.space_group_name_H-M   'P 1'
#
loop_
_entity.id
_entity.type
_entity.pdbx_description
1 polymer ?
#
loop_
_entity_poly.entity_id
_entity_poly.type
_entity_poly.pdbx_seq_one_letter_code
_entity_poly.pdbx_strand_id
1 'polypeptide(L)' 'MSSTTTTTSPPKCSDFYIACRDNNQGKVKELLETMTPDEVDRLEPNGSTALHAACFYGHYHIV' A
#
# COMPACT_ATOMS: atom_id res chain seq x y z
N MET A 1 23.34 25.80 -14.56
CA MET A 1 22.09 25.39 -13.92
C MET A 1 22.09 23.87 -13.87
N SER A 2 22.56 23.31 -12.75
CA SER A 2 22.68 21.86 -12.58
C SER A 2 21.52 21.37 -11.72
N SER A 3 20.65 20.53 -12.27
CA SER A 3 19.76 19.64 -11.50
C SER A 3 19.55 18.38 -12.34
N THR A 4 20.52 17.47 -12.30
CA THR A 4 20.41 16.16 -11.63
C THR A 4 19.34 15.25 -12.25
N THR A 5 19.83 14.34 -13.08
CA THR A 5 19.20 13.09 -13.51
C THR A 5 18.62 12.33 -12.32
N THR A 6 17.29 12.23 -12.22
CA THR A 6 16.64 11.27 -11.32
C THR A 6 16.27 10.04 -12.13
N THR A 7 16.96 8.94 -11.82
CA THR A 7 16.66 7.59 -12.28
C THR A 7 15.25 7.21 -11.83
N THR A 8 14.27 7.32 -12.74
CA THR A 8 12.86 7.02 -12.48
C THR A 8 12.67 5.52 -12.32
N SER A 9 12.79 5.02 -11.09
CA SER A 9 12.23 3.73 -10.73
C SER A 9 10.70 3.82 -10.86
N PRO A 10 10.01 2.80 -11.38
CA PRO A 10 8.54 2.82 -11.42
C PRO A 10 8.01 3.04 -10.00
N PRO A 11 6.92 3.81 -9.84
CA PRO A 11 6.40 4.11 -8.51
C PRO A 11 6.02 2.80 -7.83
N LYS A 12 6.68 2.51 -6.70
CA LYS A 12 6.51 1.27 -5.94
C LYS A 12 5.30 1.39 -5.03
N CYS A 13 4.51 0.32 -4.92
CA CYS A 13 3.42 0.26 -3.96
C CYS A 13 3.92 0.31 -2.51
N SER A 14 3.12 0.84 -1.59
CA SER A 14 3.38 0.78 -0.15
C SER A 14 3.36 -0.67 0.38
N ASP A 15 4.10 -0.91 1.46
CA ASP A 15 4.15 -2.23 2.09
C ASP A 15 2.78 -2.63 2.67
N PHE A 16 1.97 -1.65 3.11
CA PHE A 16 0.60 -1.88 3.56
C PHE A 16 -0.31 -2.37 2.42
N TYR A 17 -0.24 -1.72 1.26
CA TYR A 17 -0.96 -2.18 0.07
C TYR A 17 -0.58 -3.61 -0.32
N ILE A 18 0.72 -3.91 -0.34
CA ILE A 18 1.21 -5.25 -0.68
C ILE A 18 0.73 -6.29 0.35
N ALA A 19 0.77 -5.96 1.64
CA ALA A 19 0.28 -6.84 2.70
C ALA A 19 -1.23 -7.14 2.57
N CYS A 20 -2.05 -6.11 2.30
CA CYS A 20 -3.48 -6.27 2.07
C CYS A 20 -3.78 -7.07 0.80
N ARG A 21 -3.06 -6.81 -0.29
CA ARG A 21 -3.20 -7.53 -1.58
C ARG A 21 -2.84 -9.01 -1.48
N ASP A 22 -1.82 -9.35 -0.70
CA ASP A 22 -1.28 -10.72 -0.61
C ASP A 22 -1.86 -11.51 0.59
N ASN A 23 -2.92 -11.01 1.22
CA ASN A 23 -3.56 -11.58 2.42
C ASN A 23 -2.60 -11.80 3.61
N ASN A 24 -1.57 -10.96 3.76
CA ASN A 24 -0.61 -11.08 4.85
C ASN A 24 -1.15 -10.40 6.12
N GLN A 25 -2.11 -11.06 6.77
CA GLN A 25 -2.80 -10.55 7.96
C GLN A 25 -1.85 -10.20 9.11
N GLY A 26 -0.77 -10.95 9.29
CA GLY A 26 0.23 -10.66 10.32
C GLY A 26 0.91 -9.31 10.08
N LYS A 27 1.33 -9.06 8.84
CA LYS A 27 1.95 -7.79 8.45
C LYS A 27 0.96 -6.63 8.46
N VAL A 28 -0.29 -6.86 8.05
CA VAL A 28 -1.36 -5.85 8.16
C VAL A 28 -1.52 -5.38 9.60
N LYS A 29 -1.59 -6.31 10.57
CA LYS A 29 -1.69 -5.96 12.00
C LYS A 29 -0.47 -5.19 12.49
N GLU A 30 0.73 -5.67 12.19
CA GLU A 30 1.99 -5.01 12.57
C GLU A 30 2.06 -3.56 12.03
N LEU A 31 1.67 -3.36 10.78
CA LEU A 31 1.69 -2.02 10.17
C LEU A 31 0.64 -1.09 10.77
N LEU A 32 -0.58 -1.58 11.02
CA LEU A 32 -1.66 -0.80 11.63
C LEU A 32 -1.34 -0.27 13.03
N GLU A 33 -0.44 -0.93 13.78
CA GLU A 33 0.01 -0.44 15.09
C GLU A 33 0.80 0.87 15.01
N THR A 34 1.37 1.19 13.84
CA THR A 34 2.28 2.34 13.65
C THR A 34 1.77 3.36 12.62
N MET A 35 0.83 2.98 11.76
CA MET A 35 0.31 3.84 10.70
C MET A 35 -0.79 4.77 11.18
N THR A 36 -0.80 5.97 10.60
CA THR A 36 -1.90 6.92 10.73
C THR A 36 -3.05 6.58 9.77
N PRO A 37 -4.29 7.05 10.02
CA PRO A 37 -5.41 6.85 9.10
C PRO A 37 -5.14 7.32 7.66
N ASP A 38 -4.46 8.47 7.50
CA ASP A 38 -4.11 9.00 6.17
C ASP A 38 -3.14 8.09 5.40
N GLU A 39 -2.26 7.36 6.11
CA GLU A 39 -1.36 6.39 5.50
C GLU A 39 -2.08 5.09 5.12
N VAL A 40 -3.08 4.69 5.89
CA VAL A 40 -3.94 3.52 5.61
C VAL A 40 -4.80 3.76 4.37
N ASP A 41 -5.35 4.97 4.23
CA ASP A 41 -6.20 5.38 3.10
C ASP A 41 -5.41 5.95 1.91
N ARG A 42 -4.07 5.86 1.95
CA ARG A 42 -3.19 6.33 0.87
C ARG A 42 -3.57 5.67 -0.46
N LEU A 43 -3.62 6.50 -1.51
CA LEU A 43 -3.70 6.03 -2.89
C LEU A 43 -2.34 5.56 -3.40
N GLU A 44 -2.35 4.38 -3.99
CA GLU A 44 -1.21 3.81 -4.68
C GLU A 44 -1.10 4.32 -6.12
N PRO A 45 0.01 4.04 -6.84
CA PRO A 45 0.21 4.56 -8.21
C PRO A 45 -0.84 4.11 -9.23
N ASN A 46 -1.60 3.05 -8.92
CA ASN A 46 -2.74 2.58 -9.71
C ASN A 46 -4.07 3.24 -9.33
N GLY A 47 -4.07 4.24 -8.45
CA GLY A 47 -5.26 4.95 -7.97
C GLY A 47 -6.12 4.15 -6.99
N SER A 48 -5.63 3.04 -6.44
CA SER A 48 -6.35 2.20 -5.48
C SER A 48 -5.76 2.35 -4.07
N THR A 49 -6.60 2.14 -3.05
CA THR A 49 -6.13 1.97 -1.66
C THR A 49 -5.81 0.51 -1.37
N ALA A 50 -5.17 0.24 -0.23
CA ALA A 50 -4.92 -1.12 0.24
C ALA A 50 -6.22 -1.94 0.42
N LEU A 51 -7.30 -1.31 0.90
CA LEU A 51 -8.61 -1.94 1.03
C LEU A 51 -9.24 -2.28 -0.33
N HIS A 52 -9.08 -1.44 -1.34
CA HIS A 52 -9.51 -1.78 -2.70
C HIS A 52 -8.84 -3.06 -3.20
N ALA A 53 -7.53 -3.23 -2.93
CA ALA A 53 -6.82 -4.45 -3.28
C ALA A 53 -7.33 -5.66 -2.50
N ALA A 54 -7.48 -5.56 -1.18
CA ALA A 54 -8.03 -6.66 -0.36
C ALA A 54 -9.41 -7.11 -0.87
N CYS A 55 -10.30 -6.17 -1.18
CA CYS A 55 -11.61 -6.46 -1.79
C CYS A 55 -11.49 -7.16 -3.15
N PHE A 56 -10.67 -6.63 -4.04
CA PHE A 56 -10.49 -7.17 -5.40
C PHE A 56 -10.01 -8.63 -5.40
N TYR A 57 -9.13 -9.00 -4.46
CA TYR A 57 -8.61 -10.35 -4.31
C TYR A 57 -9.45 -11.25 -3.37
N GLY A 58 -10.57 -10.74 -2.82
CA GLY A 58 -11.49 -11.53 -1.97
C GLY A 58 -10.97 -11.80 -0.56
N HIS A 59 -10.13 -10.92 -0.02
CA HIS A 59 -9.53 -11.05 1.31
C HIS A 59 -10.42 -10.42 2.39
N TYR A 60 -11.63 -10.95 2.56
CA TYR A 60 -12.67 -10.39 3.45
C TYR A 60 -12.28 -10.33 4.93
N HIS A 61 -11.24 -11.05 5.37
CA HIS A 61 -10.73 -10.94 6.74
C HIS A 61 -9.91 -9.66 6.99
N ILE A 62 -9.54 -8.93 5.93
CA ILE A 62 -8.77 -7.68 5.99
C ILE A 62 -9.66 -6.44 5.82
N VAL A 63 -10.83 -6.57 5.18
CA VAL A 63 -11.81 -5.50 4.92
C VAL A 63 -12.66 -5.22 6.15
#